data_AF-S4RVP8-F1
#
_entry.id   AF-S4RVP8-F1
#
_cell.length_a   1.000
_cell.length_b   1.000
_cell.length_c   1.000
_cell.angle_alpha   90.00
_cell.angle_beta   90.00
_cell.angle_gamma   90.00
#
_symmetry.space_group_name_H-M   'P 1'
#
loop_
_entity.id
_entity.type
_entity.pdbx_description
1 polymer ?
#
loop_
_entity_poly.entity_id
_entity_poly.type
_entity_poly.pdbx_seq_one_letter_code
_entity_poly.pdbx_strand_id
1 'polypeptide(L)'
;PYYLADEFSWTEVDASRMSIWYDFGGIIGGAMAGLISDRLGKRAPVIALMLLLAVVTLACYLNPFSNRVWNGFLLGVTGFFVSGTANLISSAVPADLGQQDTIQSNREALGTVTGIVDGTGSLGASVGQFLVAVIYSRFGWEWVFVFFIVMIFLTLIILLPLVVRDIKNIFVNQQRFDSMRR
;
A
#
# COMPACT_ATOMS: atom_id res chain seq x y z
N PRO A 1 12.55 -7.45 -9.39
CA PRO A 1 13.74 -7.90 -10.15
C PRO A 1 13.38 -8.65 -11.43
N TYR A 2 12.49 -9.65 -11.38
CA TYR A 2 12.14 -10.47 -12.56
C TYR A 2 11.61 -9.66 -13.76
N TYR A 3 10.66 -8.74 -13.54
CA TYR A 3 10.19 -7.80 -14.57
C TYR A 3 11.31 -7.04 -15.29
N LEU A 4 12.26 -6.49 -14.52
CA LEU A 4 13.33 -5.66 -15.07
C LEU A 4 14.35 -6.47 -15.88
N ALA A 5 14.60 -7.71 -15.47
CA ALA A 5 15.52 -8.60 -16.18
C ALA A 5 14.90 -9.09 -17.50
N ASP A 6 13.63 -9.46 -17.48
CA ASP A 6 12.90 -9.99 -18.64
C ASP A 6 12.58 -8.89 -19.67
N GLU A 7 11.93 -7.80 -19.25
CA GLU A 7 11.44 -6.76 -20.17
C GLU A 7 12.58 -5.92 -20.77
N PHE A 8 13.61 -5.59 -19.98
CA PHE A 8 14.72 -4.74 -20.42
C PHE A 8 15.99 -5.51 -20.74
N SER A 9 15.98 -6.85 -20.67
CA SER A 9 17.16 -7.71 -20.87
C SER A 9 18.36 -7.31 -19.99
N TRP A 10 18.08 -6.76 -18.79
CA TRP A 10 19.14 -6.39 -17.85
C TRP A 10 19.72 -7.63 -17.17
N THR A 11 20.99 -7.56 -16.81
CA THR A 11 21.59 -8.61 -15.97
C THR A 11 20.81 -8.75 -14.67
N GLU A 12 20.67 -9.97 -14.15
CA GLU A 12 19.96 -10.21 -12.90
C GLU A 12 20.52 -9.37 -11.74
N VAL A 13 21.83 -9.11 -11.77
CA VAL A 13 22.52 -8.25 -10.79
C VAL A 13 22.04 -6.80 -10.88
N ASP A 14 21.93 -6.24 -12.09
CA ASP A 14 21.43 -4.87 -12.30
C ASP A 14 19.94 -4.75 -11.95
N ALA A 15 19.14 -5.73 -12.35
CA ALA A 15 17.71 -5.79 -12.02
C ALA A 15 17.48 -5.90 -10.50
N SER A 16 18.32 -6.66 -9.79
CA SER A 16 18.27 -6.78 -8.33
C SER A 16 18.68 -5.50 -7.63
N ARG A 17 19.73 -4.83 -8.11
CA ARG A 17 20.13 -3.50 -7.60
C ARG A 17 19.03 -2.46 -7.80
N MET A 18 18.29 -2.55 -8.90
CA MET A 18 17.19 -1.64 -9.16
C MET A 18 15.96 -1.89 -8.29
N SER A 19 15.67 -3.14 -7.92
CA SER A 19 14.58 -3.42 -6.97
C SER A 19 14.82 -2.86 -5.57
N ILE A 20 16.06 -2.56 -5.17
CA ILE A 20 16.36 -1.90 -3.88
C ILE A 20 15.64 -0.56 -3.78
N TRP A 21 15.47 0.17 -4.89
CA TRP A 21 14.73 1.43 -4.89
C TRP A 21 13.29 1.27 -4.44
N TYR A 22 12.64 0.18 -4.83
CA TYR A 22 11.27 -0.14 -4.39
C TYR A 22 11.21 -0.33 -2.88
N ASP A 23 12.12 -1.13 -2.30
CA ASP A 23 12.16 -1.39 -0.86
C ASP A 23 12.45 -0.10 -0.07
N PHE A 24 13.41 0.69 -0.56
CA PHE A 24 13.77 1.97 0.03
C PHE A 24 12.58 2.96 0.03
N GLY A 25 11.87 3.03 -1.10
CA GLY A 25 10.64 3.79 -1.22
C GLY A 25 9.60 3.33 -0.20
N GLY A 26 9.39 2.01 -0.07
CA GLY A 26 8.43 1.41 0.86
C GLY A 26 8.69 1.74 2.33
N ILE A 27 9.97 1.74 2.76
CA ILE A 27 10.36 2.12 4.11
C ILE A 27 9.99 3.58 4.40
N ILE A 28 10.39 4.49 3.50
CA ILE A 28 10.12 5.93 3.66
C ILE A 28 8.60 6.19 3.59
N GLY A 29 7.91 5.57 2.64
CA GLY A 29 6.47 5.67 2.45
C GLY A 29 5.71 5.23 3.68
N GLY A 30 6.03 4.06 4.24
CA GLY A 30 5.42 3.57 5.47
C GLY A 30 5.64 4.52 6.65
N ALA A 31 6.86 5.00 6.85
CA ALA A 31 7.19 5.92 7.94
C ALA A 31 6.46 7.26 7.81
N MET A 32 6.48 7.88 6.63
CA MET A 32 5.80 9.14 6.37
C MET A 32 4.28 9.00 6.48
N ALA A 33 3.72 7.93 5.91
CA ALA A 33 2.28 7.67 5.97
C ALA A 33 1.82 7.45 7.42
N GLY A 34 2.60 6.70 8.22
CA GLY A 34 2.37 6.54 9.65
C GLY A 34 2.31 7.88 10.36
N LEU A 35 3.36 8.70 10.22
CA LEU A 35 3.43 10.05 10.83
C LEU A 35 2.28 10.97 10.41
N ILE A 36 1.91 10.97 9.12
CA ILE A 36 0.81 11.79 8.59
C ILE A 36 -0.52 11.30 9.17
N SER A 37 -0.73 9.98 9.20
CA SER A 37 -1.96 9.37 9.69
C SER A 37 -2.17 9.59 11.19
N ASP A 38 -1.09 9.56 11.98
CA ASP A 38 -1.13 9.83 13.41
C ASP A 38 -1.45 11.31 13.68
N ARG A 39 -0.91 12.23 12.88
CA ARG A 39 -1.26 13.67 12.98
C ARG A 39 -2.70 13.98 12.57
N LEU A 40 -3.22 13.28 11.57
CA LEU A 40 -4.63 13.41 11.14
C LEU A 40 -5.60 12.73 12.13
N GLY A 41 -5.10 11.85 13.00
CA GLY A 41 -5.90 11.02 13.89
C GLY A 41 -6.79 10.01 13.17
N LYS A 42 -6.59 9.84 11.85
CA LYS A 42 -7.36 8.97 10.96
C LYS A 42 -6.45 8.42 9.87
N ARG A 43 -6.50 7.11 9.67
CA ARG A 43 -5.55 6.38 8.80
C ARG A 43 -6.14 6.03 7.44
N ALA A 44 -7.44 5.71 7.40
CA ALA A 44 -8.15 5.38 6.16
C ALA A 44 -8.00 6.42 5.02
N PRO A 45 -8.12 7.75 5.25
CA PRO A 45 -7.95 8.72 4.17
C PRO A 45 -6.51 8.78 3.62
N VAL A 46 -5.50 8.56 4.48
CA VAL A 46 -4.09 8.52 4.06
C VAL A 46 -3.83 7.30 3.19
N ILE A 47 -4.30 6.12 3.62
CA ILE A 47 -4.19 4.87 2.86
C ILE A 47 -4.90 5.02 1.51
N ALA A 48 -6.12 5.55 1.48
CA ALA A 48 -6.86 5.74 0.24
C ALA A 48 -6.14 6.68 -0.74
N LEU A 49 -5.58 7.79 -0.25
CA LEU A 49 -4.81 8.70 -1.09
C LEU A 49 -3.57 8.01 -1.68
N MET A 50 -2.82 7.28 -0.86
CA MET A 50 -1.65 6.56 -1.34
C MET A 50 -2.02 5.45 -2.34
N LEU A 51 -3.12 4.74 -2.15
CA LEU A 51 -3.62 3.75 -3.10
C LEU A 51 -4.03 4.40 -4.44
N LEU A 52 -4.66 5.57 -4.42
CA LEU A 52 -4.97 6.33 -5.63
C LEU A 52 -3.69 6.73 -6.38
N LEU A 53 -2.66 7.18 -5.66
CA LEU A 53 -1.37 7.51 -6.26
C LEU A 53 -0.61 6.28 -6.76
N ALA A 54 -0.77 5.13 -6.09
CA ALA A 54 -0.23 3.85 -6.54
C ALA A 54 -0.81 3.42 -7.90
N VAL A 55 -2.10 3.67 -8.15
CA VAL A 55 -2.71 3.40 -9.47
C VAL A 55 -2.01 4.22 -10.56
N VAL A 56 -1.75 5.51 -10.29
CA VAL A 56 -1.07 6.39 -11.26
C VAL A 56 0.34 5.86 -11.54
N THR A 57 1.09 5.47 -10.51
CA THR A 57 2.47 4.98 -10.70
C THR A 57 2.53 3.63 -11.40
N LEU A 58 1.56 2.75 -11.16
CA LEU A 58 1.43 1.47 -11.88
C LEU A 58 0.98 1.69 -13.33
N ALA A 59 0.11 2.66 -13.60
CA ALA A 59 -0.28 3.01 -14.96
C ALA A 59 0.91 3.50 -15.80
N CYS A 60 1.88 4.19 -15.19
CA CYS A 60 3.13 4.56 -15.86
C CYS A 60 3.94 3.33 -16.33
N TYR A 61 3.82 2.17 -15.67
CA TYR A 61 4.47 0.93 -16.12
C TYR A 61 3.80 0.25 -17.31
N LEU A 62 2.61 0.70 -17.72
CA LEU A 62 2.02 0.28 -19.01
C LEU A 62 2.76 0.90 -20.20
N ASN A 63 3.52 1.98 -19.99
CA ASN A 63 4.39 2.58 -21.00
C ASN A 63 5.78 2.83 -20.41
N PRO A 64 6.59 1.77 -20.26
CA PRO A 64 7.85 1.84 -19.53
C PRO A 64 8.84 2.83 -20.15
N PHE A 65 9.49 3.63 -19.30
CA PHE A 65 10.60 4.47 -19.72
C PHE A 65 11.83 3.62 -20.03
N SER A 66 12.45 3.83 -21.20
CA SER A 66 13.71 3.18 -21.59
C SER A 66 14.91 3.59 -20.73
N ASN A 67 14.84 4.75 -20.05
CA ASN A 67 15.93 5.25 -19.21
C ASN A 67 15.94 4.59 -17.82
N ARG A 68 17.06 3.92 -17.50
CA ARG A 68 17.33 3.21 -16.24
C ARG A 68 17.16 4.07 -14.98
N VAL A 69 17.53 5.35 -15.02
CA VAL A 69 17.39 6.27 -13.87
C VAL A 69 15.92 6.58 -13.59
N TRP A 70 15.14 6.87 -14.64
CA TRP A 70 13.71 7.14 -14.52
C TRP A 70 12.94 5.91 -14.06
N ASN A 71 13.32 4.72 -14.52
CA ASN A 71 12.71 3.47 -14.05
C ASN A 71 13.02 3.21 -12.57
N GLY A 72 14.27 3.40 -12.14
CA GLY A 72 14.64 3.30 -10.72
C GLY A 72 13.89 4.29 -9.82
N PHE A 73 13.75 5.54 -10.27
CA PHE A 73 12.93 6.53 -9.58
C PHE A 73 11.46 6.12 -9.50
N LEU A 74 10.88 5.67 -10.61
CA LEU A 74 9.49 5.19 -10.66
C LEU A 74 9.27 3.97 -9.75
N LEU A 75 10.25 3.05 -9.65
CA LEU A 75 10.23 1.93 -8.70
C LEU A 75 10.19 2.43 -7.27
N GLY A 76 11.00 3.44 -6.93
CA GLY A 76 11.00 4.06 -5.62
C GLY A 76 9.67 4.71 -5.27
N VAL A 77 9.09 5.47 -6.21
CA VAL A 77 7.77 6.09 -6.02
C VAL A 77 6.67 5.02 -5.89
N THR A 78 6.73 3.97 -6.70
CA THR A 78 5.78 2.86 -6.63
C THR A 78 5.90 2.12 -5.30
N GLY A 79 7.13 1.86 -4.83
CA GLY A 79 7.39 1.27 -3.52
C GLY A 79 6.85 2.14 -2.39
N PHE A 80 7.05 3.47 -2.47
CA PHE A 80 6.52 4.43 -1.52
C PHE A 80 5.00 4.29 -1.35
N PHE A 81 4.25 4.23 -2.45
CA PHE A 81 2.79 4.15 -2.38
C PHE A 81 2.27 2.73 -2.12
N VAL A 82 2.82 1.71 -2.78
CA VAL A 82 2.34 0.32 -2.68
C VAL A 82 2.86 -0.36 -1.42
N SER A 83 4.18 -0.44 -1.23
CA SER A 83 4.74 -1.06 -0.03
C SER A 83 4.49 -0.22 1.21
N GLY A 84 4.49 1.10 1.09
CA GLY A 84 4.17 1.99 2.21
C GLY A 84 2.74 1.80 2.73
N THR A 85 1.75 1.64 1.84
CA THR A 85 0.36 1.34 2.26
C THR A 85 0.21 -0.05 2.85
N ALA A 86 0.84 -1.07 2.27
CA ALA A 86 0.80 -2.42 2.81
C ALA A 86 1.37 -2.48 4.25
N ASN A 87 2.51 -1.83 4.48
CA ASN A 87 3.13 -1.72 5.80
C ASN A 87 2.22 -0.96 6.78
N LEU A 88 1.57 0.12 6.32
CA LEU A 88 0.64 0.87 7.16
C LEU A 88 -0.58 0.02 7.52
N ILE A 89 -1.17 -0.75 6.60
CA ILE A 89 -2.34 -1.59 6.90
C ILE A 89 -1.99 -2.70 7.91
N SER A 90 -0.88 -3.43 7.70
CA SER A 90 -0.47 -4.54 8.59
C SER A 90 -0.09 -4.05 9.98
N SER A 91 0.53 -2.87 10.10
CA SER A 91 0.91 -2.31 11.41
C SER A 91 -0.22 -1.52 12.09
N ALA A 92 -1.02 -0.77 11.33
CA ALA A 92 -2.01 0.13 11.88
C ALA A 92 -3.27 -0.57 12.35
N VAL A 93 -3.77 -1.58 11.62
CA VAL A 93 -5.02 -2.25 11.96
C VAL A 93 -4.93 -2.93 13.34
N PRO A 94 -3.85 -3.68 13.67
CA PRO A 94 -3.67 -4.21 15.01
C PRO A 94 -3.46 -3.11 16.07
N ALA A 95 -2.73 -2.05 15.74
CA ALA A 95 -2.50 -0.93 16.67
C ALA A 95 -3.81 -0.19 17.02
N ASP A 96 -4.68 0.04 16.04
CA ASP A 96 -5.99 0.68 16.23
C ASP A 96 -6.92 -0.20 17.07
N LEU A 97 -6.89 -1.52 16.86
CA LEU A 97 -7.65 -2.48 17.67
C LEU A 97 -7.11 -2.57 19.10
N GLY A 98 -5.80 -2.43 19.29
CA GLY A 98 -5.16 -2.39 20.62
C GLY A 98 -5.47 -1.15 21.45
N GLN A 99 -5.94 -0.08 20.82
CA GLN A 99 -6.38 1.13 21.52
C GLN A 99 -7.86 1.10 21.92
N GLN A 100 -8.62 0.08 21.54
CA GLN A 100 -10.02 -0.07 21.95
C GLN A 100 -10.09 -0.61 23.38
N ASP A 101 -10.89 0.02 24.24
CA ASP A 101 -11.05 -0.34 25.67
C ASP A 101 -11.38 -1.83 25.89
N THR A 102 -12.07 -2.46 24.92
CA THR A 102 -12.43 -3.88 24.91
C THR A 102 -11.27 -4.84 24.67
N ILE A 103 -10.18 -4.40 24.02
CA ILE A 103 -9.06 -5.25 23.59
C ILE A 103 -7.73 -4.80 24.20
N GLN A 104 -7.62 -3.55 24.68
CA GLN A 104 -6.41 -2.99 25.28
C GLN A 104 -5.85 -3.83 26.45
N SER A 105 -6.74 -4.45 27.24
CA SER A 105 -6.35 -5.31 28.36
C SER A 105 -6.09 -6.77 27.96
N ASN A 106 -6.57 -7.20 26.78
CA ASN A 106 -6.52 -8.59 26.33
C ASN A 106 -5.44 -8.80 25.24
N ARG A 107 -4.22 -9.12 25.69
CA ARG A 107 -3.08 -9.41 24.80
C ARG A 107 -3.32 -10.61 23.87
N GLU A 108 -4.14 -11.58 24.28
CA GLU A 108 -4.47 -12.76 23.47
C GLU A 108 -5.38 -12.40 22.30
N ALA A 109 -6.38 -11.54 22.54
CA ALA A 109 -7.25 -11.01 21.50
C ALA A 109 -6.46 -10.15 20.49
N LEU A 110 -5.51 -9.33 20.97
CA LEU A 110 -4.60 -8.59 20.09
C LEU A 110 -3.73 -9.50 19.22
N GLY A 111 -3.10 -10.51 19.83
CA GLY A 111 -2.29 -11.47 19.09
C GLY A 111 -3.10 -12.22 18.03
N THR A 112 -4.35 -12.56 18.33
CA THR A 112 -5.26 -13.23 17.38
C THR A 112 -5.59 -12.34 16.18
N VAL A 113 -5.89 -11.06 16.42
CA VAL A 113 -6.16 -10.08 15.36
C VAL A 113 -4.93 -9.90 14.46
N THR A 114 -3.75 -9.69 15.05
CA THR A 114 -2.50 -9.59 14.29
C THR A 114 -2.26 -10.85 13.47
N GLY A 115 -2.47 -12.03 14.06
CA GLY A 115 -2.34 -13.31 13.37
C GLY A 115 -3.30 -13.47 12.19
N ILE A 116 -4.54 -12.99 12.29
CA ILE A 116 -5.49 -12.98 11.17
C ILE A 116 -5.03 -12.02 10.06
N VAL A 117 -4.58 -10.81 10.43
CA VAL A 117 -4.10 -9.80 9.46
C VAL A 117 -2.87 -10.34 8.73
N ASP A 118 -1.86 -10.80 9.45
CA ASP A 118 -0.63 -11.31 8.85
C ASP A 118 -0.86 -12.63 8.08
N GLY A 119 -1.76 -13.49 8.59
CA GLY A 119 -2.16 -14.72 7.92
C GLY A 119 -2.86 -14.47 6.60
N THR A 120 -3.83 -13.55 6.56
CA THR A 120 -4.52 -13.15 5.32
C THR A 120 -3.57 -12.44 4.35
N GLY A 121 -2.65 -11.61 4.84
CA GLY A 121 -1.58 -11.02 4.03
C GLY A 121 -0.68 -12.06 3.37
N SER A 122 -0.25 -13.07 4.13
CA SER A 122 0.62 -14.16 3.63
C SER A 122 -0.10 -15.04 2.59
N LEU A 123 -1.38 -15.36 2.83
CA LEU A 123 -2.21 -16.07 1.87
C LEU A 123 -2.41 -15.26 0.59
N GLY A 124 -2.69 -13.97 0.72
CA GLY A 124 -2.81 -13.05 -0.41
C GLY A 124 -1.52 -12.96 -1.23
N ALA A 125 -0.36 -12.88 -0.58
CA ALA A 125 0.94 -12.89 -1.25
C ALA A 125 1.19 -14.20 -2.02
N SER A 126 0.84 -15.34 -1.43
CA SER A 126 1.02 -16.66 -2.04
C SER A 126 0.14 -16.83 -3.28
N VAL A 127 -1.16 -16.53 -3.15
CA VAL A 127 -2.11 -16.57 -4.28
C VAL A 127 -1.75 -15.52 -5.33
N GLY A 128 -1.37 -14.32 -4.91
CA GLY A 128 -0.96 -13.23 -5.79
C GLY A 128 0.25 -13.61 -6.64
N GLN A 129 1.30 -14.18 -6.04
CA GLN A 129 2.48 -14.63 -6.80
C GLN A 129 2.16 -15.73 -7.81
N PHE A 130 1.28 -16.68 -7.45
CA PHE A 130 0.80 -17.69 -8.39
C PHE A 130 0.04 -17.06 -9.57
N LEU A 131 -0.90 -16.14 -9.29
CA LEU A 131 -1.67 -15.45 -10.32
C LEU A 131 -0.78 -14.60 -11.24
N VAL A 132 0.20 -13.89 -10.67
CA VAL A 132 1.19 -13.11 -11.45
C VAL A 132 1.93 -14.01 -12.44
N ALA A 133 2.41 -15.18 -12.01
CA ALA A 133 3.10 -16.12 -12.89
C ALA A 133 2.18 -16.64 -14.03
N VAL A 134 0.92 -16.97 -13.71
CA VAL A 134 -0.06 -17.44 -14.70
C VAL A 134 -0.43 -16.34 -15.70
N ILE A 135 -0.67 -15.12 -15.23
CA ILE A 135 -1.03 -13.97 -16.10
C ILE A 135 0.15 -13.63 -17.01
N TYR A 136 1.35 -13.51 -16.44
CA TYR A 136 2.57 -13.23 -17.19
C TYR A 136 2.79 -14.25 -18.30
N SER A 137 2.74 -15.55 -17.98
CA SER A 137 3.02 -16.62 -18.96
C SER A 137 2.03 -16.67 -20.14
N ARG A 138 0.83 -16.10 -20.00
CA ARG A 138 -0.21 -16.13 -21.05
C ARG A 138 -0.43 -14.81 -21.76
N PHE A 139 -0.22 -13.69 -21.08
CA PHE A 139 -0.62 -12.36 -21.55
C PHE A 139 0.50 -11.32 -21.49
N GLY A 140 1.60 -11.57 -20.77
CA GLY A 140 2.72 -10.64 -20.62
C GLY A 140 2.58 -9.65 -19.46
N TRP A 141 3.58 -8.77 -19.31
CA TRP A 141 3.73 -7.89 -18.14
C TRP A 141 2.68 -6.78 -18.03
N GLU A 142 2.20 -6.24 -19.15
CA GLU A 142 1.16 -5.22 -19.16
C GLU A 142 -0.08 -5.68 -18.36
N TRP A 143 -0.48 -6.94 -18.55
CA TRP A 143 -1.63 -7.52 -17.87
C TRP A 143 -1.39 -7.80 -16.38
N VAL A 144 -0.13 -7.99 -15.98
CA VAL A 144 0.25 -8.07 -14.56
C VAL A 144 0.04 -6.70 -13.89
N PHE A 145 0.43 -5.61 -14.55
CA PHE A 145 0.19 -4.27 -14.03
C PHE A 145 -1.30 -3.91 -14.00
N VAL A 146 -2.06 -4.27 -15.04
CA VAL A 146 -3.53 -4.11 -15.04
C VAL A 146 -4.15 -4.90 -13.89
N PHE A 147 -3.70 -6.14 -13.65
CA PHE A 147 -4.15 -6.95 -12.52
C PHE A 147 -3.89 -6.25 -11.17
N PHE A 148 -2.70 -5.70 -10.95
CA PHE A 148 -2.41 -4.93 -9.73
C PHE A 148 -3.31 -3.71 -9.58
N ILE A 149 -3.54 -2.96 -10.67
CA ILE A 149 -4.45 -1.82 -10.68
C ILE A 149 -5.87 -2.24 -10.29
N VAL A 150 -6.39 -3.34 -10.85
CA VAL A 150 -7.71 -3.88 -10.50
C VAL A 150 -7.79 -4.28 -9.02
N MET A 151 -6.76 -4.94 -8.48
CA MET A 151 -6.70 -5.30 -7.05
C MET A 151 -6.71 -4.06 -6.13
N ILE A 152 -6.02 -2.99 -6.52
CA ILE A 152 -6.03 -1.72 -5.78
C ILE A 152 -7.43 -1.08 -5.84
N PHE A 153 -8.09 -1.09 -7.00
CA PHE A 153 -9.46 -0.58 -7.11
C PHE A 153 -10.45 -1.36 -6.24
N LEU A 154 -10.36 -2.70 -6.21
CA LEU A 154 -11.18 -3.52 -5.32
C LEU A 154 -10.93 -3.17 -3.85
N THR A 155 -9.66 -2.99 -3.47
CA THR A 155 -9.29 -2.52 -2.12
C THR A 155 -9.93 -1.16 -1.81
N LEU A 156 -9.85 -0.19 -2.74
CA LEU A 156 -10.45 1.13 -2.57
C LEU A 156 -11.96 1.07 -2.39
N ILE A 157 -12.66 0.21 -3.15
CA ILE A 157 -14.12 0.02 -3.02
C ILE A 157 -14.48 -0.51 -1.62
N ILE A 158 -13.73 -1.49 -1.12
CA ILE A 158 -13.94 -2.06 0.21
C ILE A 158 -13.63 -1.04 1.31
N LEU A 159 -12.60 -0.20 1.10
CA LEU A 159 -12.14 0.79 2.07
C LEU A 159 -13.02 2.06 2.05
N LEU A 160 -13.73 2.34 0.96
CA LEU A 160 -14.56 3.53 0.76
C LEU A 160 -15.51 3.87 1.94
N PRO A 161 -16.33 2.95 2.48
CA PRO A 161 -17.21 3.27 3.62
C PRO A 161 -16.43 3.72 4.86
N LEU A 162 -15.24 3.15 5.08
CA LEU A 162 -14.35 3.53 6.17
C LEU A 162 -13.76 4.93 5.93
N VAL A 163 -13.31 5.23 4.71
CA VAL A 163 -12.83 6.58 4.33
C VAL A 163 -13.90 7.63 4.56
N VAL A 164 -15.13 7.39 4.07
CA VAL A 164 -16.25 8.34 4.20
C VAL A 164 -16.55 8.61 5.68
N ARG A 165 -16.56 7.56 6.50
CA ARG A 165 -16.76 7.68 7.96
C ARG A 165 -15.67 8.54 8.60
N ASP A 166 -14.41 8.29 8.26
CA ASP A 166 -13.28 8.98 8.87
C ASP A 166 -13.17 10.44 8.43
N ILE A 167 -13.42 10.74 7.15
CA ILE A 167 -13.48 12.11 6.64
C ILE A 167 -14.59 12.88 7.35
N LYS A 168 -15.80 12.31 7.46
CA LYS A 168 -16.91 12.95 8.17
C LYS A 168 -16.54 13.30 9.62
N ASN A 169 -15.86 12.39 10.32
CA ASN A 169 -15.43 12.61 11.70
C ASN A 169 -14.40 13.75 11.82
N ILE A 170 -13.48 13.90 10.86
CA ILE A 170 -12.52 15.01 10.82
C ILE A 170 -13.25 16.34 10.71
N PHE A 171 -14.20 16.47 9.77
CA PHE A 171 -14.95 17.71 9.56
C PHE A 171 -15.79 18.09 10.79
N VAL A 172 -16.46 17.14 11.43
CA VAL A 172 -17.24 17.38 12.65
C VAL A 172 -16.35 17.87 13.79
N ASN A 173 -15.16 17.29 13.96
CA ASN A 173 -14.21 17.71 15.00
C ASN A 173 -13.65 19.11 14.74
N GLN A 174 -13.37 19.46 13.49
CA GLN A 174 -12.95 20.83 13.12
C GLN A 174 -14.05 21.86 13.44
N GLN A 175 -15.30 21.56 13.08
CA GLN A 175 -16.43 22.47 13.38
C GLN A 175 -16.62 22.69 14.89
N ARG A 176 -16.48 21.63 15.71
CA ARG A 176 -16.50 21.76 17.18
C ARG A 176 -15.37 22.64 17.69
N PHE A 177 -14.16 22.47 17.16
CA PHE A 177 -13.01 23.28 17.57
C PHE A 177 -13.18 24.76 17.24
N ASP A 178 -13.70 25.08 16.05
CA ASP A 178 -13.98 26.44 15.63
C ASP A 178 -15.10 27.09 16.44
N SER A 179 -16.10 26.32 16.87
CA SER A 179 -17.18 26.82 17.74
C SER A 179 -16.73 27.14 19.17
N MET A 180 -15.66 26.52 19.68
CA MET A 180 -15.09 26.82 21.00
C MET A 180 -14.14 28.03 20.99
N ARG A 181 -13.67 28.45 19.80
CA ARG A 181 -12.80 29.63 19.63
C ARG A 181 -13.59 30.94 19.45
N ARG A 182 -14.90 30.86 19.20
CA ARG A 182 -15.81 32.01 19.09
C ARG A 182 -16.52 32.25 20.41
#